data_AF-A0A4R4RE80-F1
#
_entry.id   AF-A0A4R4RE80-F1
#
_cell.length_a   1.000
_cell.length_b   1.000
_cell.length_c   1.000
_cell.angle_alpha   90.00
_cell.angle_beta   90.00
_cell.angle_gamma   90.00
#
_symmetry.space_group_name_H-M   'P 1'
#
loop_
_entity.id
_entity.type
_entity.pdbx_description
1 polymer ?
#
loop_
_entity_poly.entity_id
_entity_poly.type
_entity_poly.pdbx_seq_one_letter_code
_entity_poly.pdbx_strand_id
1 'polypeptide(L)'
;MTGPKTATERLGELRAIARRRGLDKHAAVKHVGYAEIVAAAGDTMRSGSKPFLFTWRMCSAIAHGDFWATINAVSAEELPGAPPGIAHLKVTASVRTLFFAVYFAAAMTSAGWRLFDQRGTRQLK
;
A
#
# COMPACT_ATOMS: atom_id res chain seq x y z
N MET A 1 -13.10 13.23 -33.12
CA MET A 1 -12.47 13.11 -31.78
C MET A 1 -13.30 12.12 -30.98
N THR A 2 -12.81 10.91 -30.75
CA THR A 2 -13.49 9.93 -29.90
C THR A 2 -13.34 10.36 -28.44
N GLY A 3 -14.46 10.50 -27.73
CA GLY A 3 -14.47 10.83 -26.31
C GLY A 3 -13.76 9.76 -25.46
N PRO A 4 -13.62 10.00 -24.14
CA PRO A 4 -12.98 9.04 -23.25
C PRO A 4 -13.70 7.69 -23.27
N LYS A 5 -12.94 6.61 -23.41
CA LYS A 5 -13.47 5.24 -23.45
C LYS A 5 -14.26 4.92 -22.18
N THR A 6 -15.42 4.32 -22.36
CA THR A 6 -16.24 3.77 -21.28
C THR A 6 -15.49 2.68 -20.51
N ALA A 7 -15.95 2.36 -19.30
CA ALA A 7 -15.38 1.25 -18.53
C ALA A 7 -15.51 -0.09 -19.29
N THR A 8 -16.65 -0.31 -19.95
CA THR A 8 -16.91 -1.53 -20.74
C THR A 8 -15.93 -1.69 -21.89
N GLU A 9 -15.65 -0.62 -22.64
CA GLU A 9 -14.68 -0.64 -23.73
C GLU A 9 -13.27 -0.95 -23.22
N ARG A 10 -12.84 -0.31 -22.12
CA ARG A 10 -11.54 -0.58 -21.48
C ARG A 10 -11.41 -2.04 -21.04
N LEU A 11 -12.44 -2.60 -20.41
CA LEU A 11 -12.44 -4.01 -20.00
C LEU A 11 -12.45 -4.96 -21.21
N GLY A 12 -13.14 -4.60 -22.29
CA GLY A 12 -13.10 -5.34 -23.56
C GLY A 12 -11.69 -5.42 -24.14
N GLU A 13 -10.96 -4.30 -24.14
CA GLU A 13 -9.57 -4.25 -24.59
C GLU A 13 -8.64 -5.11 -23.74
N LEU A 14 -8.76 -5.04 -22.41
CA LEU A 14 -7.96 -5.87 -21.49
C LEU A 14 -8.20 -7.37 -21.74
N ARG A 15 -9.45 -7.79 -21.93
CA ARG A 15 -9.77 -9.20 -22.28
C ARG A 15 -9.18 -9.61 -23.61
N ALA A 16 -9.23 -8.73 -24.62
CA ALA A 16 -8.65 -8.99 -25.93
C ALA A 16 -7.12 -9.12 -25.86
N ILE A 17 -6.45 -8.27 -25.07
CA ILE A 17 -5.02 -8.37 -24.79
C ILE A 17 -4.69 -9.69 -24.07
N ALA A 18 -5.42 -10.03 -23.01
CA ALA A 18 -5.23 -11.26 -22.26
C ALA A 18 -5.33 -12.50 -23.17
N ARG A 19 -6.38 -12.57 -23.99
CA ARG A 19 -6.57 -13.65 -24.97
C ARG A 19 -5.39 -13.77 -25.94
N ARG A 20 -4.90 -12.65 -26.50
CA ARG A 20 -3.73 -12.65 -27.42
C ARG A 20 -2.45 -13.15 -26.76
N ARG A 21 -2.36 -13.12 -25.43
CA ARG A 21 -1.20 -13.55 -24.65
C ARG A 21 -1.40 -14.92 -23.99
N GLY A 22 -2.50 -15.63 -24.28
CA GLY A 22 -2.81 -16.91 -23.65
C GLY A 22 -3.13 -16.81 -22.16
N LEU A 23 -3.49 -15.62 -21.67
CA LEU A 23 -3.88 -15.37 -20.29
C LEU A 23 -5.39 -15.55 -20.11
N ASP A 24 -5.81 -15.93 -18.90
CA ASP A 24 -7.23 -15.96 -18.56
C ASP A 24 -7.83 -14.55 -18.60
N LYS A 25 -8.83 -14.38 -19.48
CA LYS A 25 -9.56 -13.13 -19.67
C LYS A 25 -10.36 -12.71 -18.44
N HIS A 26 -10.76 -13.65 -17.58
CA HIS A 26 -11.53 -13.36 -16.38
C HIS A 26 -10.60 -12.86 -15.26
N ALA A 27 -9.49 -13.56 -15.02
CA ALA A 27 -8.44 -13.10 -14.10
C ALA A 27 -7.90 -11.72 -14.48
N ALA A 28 -7.70 -11.44 -15.77
CA ALA A 28 -7.15 -10.17 -16.26
C ALA A 28 -8.03 -8.93 -15.98
N VAL A 29 -9.30 -9.12 -15.65
CA VAL A 29 -10.25 -8.04 -15.33
C VAL A 29 -10.83 -8.15 -13.93
N LYS A 30 -10.33 -9.09 -13.12
CA LYS A 30 -10.76 -9.25 -11.74
C LYS A 30 -10.43 -7.95 -10.98
N HIS A 31 -11.35 -7.52 -10.12
CA HIS A 31 -11.05 -6.47 -9.16
C HIS A 31 -9.93 -6.93 -8.21
N VAL A 32 -8.86 -6.13 -8.12
CA VAL A 32 -7.72 -6.35 -7.22
C VAL A 32 -7.84 -5.42 -6.03
N GLY A 33 -7.78 -5.98 -4.82
CA GLY A 33 -7.80 -5.20 -3.58
C GLY A 33 -6.48 -4.49 -3.33
N TYR A 34 -6.50 -3.40 -2.55
CA TYR A 34 -5.27 -2.67 -2.19
C TYR A 34 -4.23 -3.55 -1.48
N ALA A 35 -4.67 -4.45 -0.60
CA ALA A 35 -3.79 -5.40 0.06
C ALA A 35 -3.10 -6.35 -0.94
N GLU A 36 -3.82 -6.80 -1.97
CA GLU A 36 -3.26 -7.64 -3.03
C GLU A 36 -2.23 -6.85 -3.86
N ILE A 37 -2.54 -5.59 -4.19
CA ILE A 37 -1.62 -4.69 -4.90
C ILE A 37 -0.33 -4.47 -4.10
N VAL A 38 -0.45 -4.16 -2.81
CA VAL A 38 0.71 -3.92 -1.93
C VAL A 38 1.50 -5.20 -1.73
N ALA A 39 0.85 -6.35 -1.57
CA ALA A 39 1.54 -7.63 -1.45
C ALA A 39 2.30 -7.97 -2.74
N ALA A 40 1.65 -7.90 -3.90
CA ALA A 40 2.28 -8.16 -5.19
C ALA A 40 3.47 -7.22 -5.45
N ALA A 41 3.35 -5.94 -5.07
CA ALA A 41 4.46 -4.98 -5.17
C ALA A 41 5.59 -5.33 -4.20
N GLY A 42 5.26 -5.66 -2.94
CA GLY A 42 6.23 -6.02 -1.92
C GLY A 42 6.98 -7.34 -2.22
N ASP A 43 6.35 -8.29 -2.92
CA ASP A 43 7.00 -9.53 -3.36
C ASP A 43 8.10 -9.29 -4.40
N THR A 44 8.14 -8.11 -5.03
CA THR A 44 9.26 -7.70 -5.91
C THR A 44 10.50 -7.21 -5.13
N MET A 45 10.37 -7.05 -3.81
CA MET A 45 11.43 -6.51 -2.94
C MET A 45 12.19 -7.62 -2.24
N ARG A 46 13.48 -7.41 -1.95
CA ARG A 46 14.35 -8.41 -1.30
C ARG A 46 13.81 -8.89 0.06
N SER A 47 13.09 -8.04 0.79
CA SER A 47 12.50 -8.36 2.09
C SER A 47 11.16 -9.10 2.01
N GLY A 48 10.62 -9.32 0.80
CA GLY A 48 9.27 -9.83 0.58
C GLY A 48 8.17 -8.85 1.00
N SER A 49 6.91 -9.26 0.82
CA SER A 49 5.73 -8.41 1.01
C SER A 49 5.35 -8.11 2.45
N LYS A 50 5.72 -8.96 3.43
CA LYS A 50 5.24 -8.86 4.81
C LYS A 50 5.47 -7.48 5.44
N PRO A 51 6.68 -6.88 5.40
CA PRO A 51 6.92 -5.57 6.02
C PRO A 51 6.09 -4.45 5.36
N PHE A 52 5.99 -4.46 4.04
CA PHE A 52 5.22 -3.46 3.29
C PHE A 52 3.71 -3.56 3.56
N LEU A 53 3.19 -4.79 3.60
CA LEU A 53 1.79 -5.02 3.91
C LEU A 53 1.47 -4.61 5.36
N PHE A 54 2.37 -4.91 6.30
CA PHE A 54 2.22 -4.47 7.69
C PHE A 54 2.21 -2.95 7.79
N THR A 55 3.19 -2.26 7.21
CA THR A 55 3.27 -0.80 7.23
C THR A 55 2.07 -0.16 6.54
N TRP A 56 1.64 -0.65 5.38
CA TRP A 56 0.45 -0.15 4.70
C TRP A 56 -0.81 -0.33 5.54
N ARG A 57 -1.01 -1.50 6.17
CA ARG A 57 -2.16 -1.74 7.06
C ARG A 57 -2.16 -0.79 8.25
N MET A 58 -1.00 -0.59 8.88
CA MET A 58 -0.84 0.35 9.98
C MET A 58 -1.20 1.78 9.56
N CYS A 59 -0.62 2.29 8.47
CA CYS A 59 -0.90 3.63 7.97
C CYS A 59 -2.37 3.79 7.57
N SER A 60 -2.96 2.78 6.92
CA SER A 60 -4.37 2.77 6.54
C SER A 60 -5.27 2.82 7.78
N ALA A 61 -5.03 1.97 8.78
CA ALA A 61 -5.82 1.94 10.01
C ALA A 61 -5.78 3.29 10.75
N ILE A 62 -4.60 3.89 10.89
CA ILE A 62 -4.44 5.23 11.48
C ILE A 62 -5.21 6.29 10.67
N ALA A 63 -5.10 6.28 9.34
CA ALA A 63 -5.78 7.25 8.49
C ALA A 63 -7.31 7.15 8.56
N HIS A 64 -7.85 5.97 8.88
CA HIS A 64 -9.29 5.74 9.06
C HIS A 64 -9.74 5.87 10.53
N GLY A 65 -8.87 6.35 11.43
CA GLY A 65 -9.22 6.60 12.82
C GLY A 65 -9.35 5.34 13.68
N ASP A 66 -8.69 4.24 13.28
CA ASP A 66 -8.62 3.04 14.13
C ASP A 66 -7.85 3.38 15.41
N PHE A 67 -8.59 3.38 16.53
CA PHE A 67 -8.07 3.76 17.84
C PHE A 67 -6.92 2.87 18.28
N TRP A 68 -7.04 1.56 18.09
CA TRP A 68 -6.05 0.60 18.52
C TRP A 68 -4.77 0.70 17.69
N ALA A 69 -4.90 0.84 16.37
CA ALA A 69 -3.75 1.08 15.50
C ALA A 69 -3.04 2.39 15.86
N THR A 70 -3.80 3.44 16.18
CA THR A 70 -3.26 4.74 16.57
C THR A 70 -2.47 4.64 17.88
N ILE A 71 -3.04 4.07 18.94
CA ILE A 71 -2.35 3.91 20.24
C ILE A 71 -1.09 3.04 20.12
N ASN A 72 -1.12 1.99 19.28
CA ASN A 72 0.05 1.14 19.07
C ASN A 72 1.14 1.79 18.20
N ALA A 73 0.82 2.85 17.46
CA ALA A 73 1.76 3.52 16.57
C ALA A 73 2.42 4.76 17.20
N VAL A 74 1.78 5.37 18.19
CA VAL A 74 2.26 6.56 18.92
C VAL A 74 3.15 6.17 20.10
N SER A 75 3.87 7.16 20.64
CA SER A 75 4.53 7.05 21.93
C SER A 75 3.62 7.60 23.02
N ALA A 76 3.44 6.85 24.10
CA ALA A 76 2.67 7.28 25.26
C ALA A 76 3.56 7.26 26.50
N GLU A 77 3.47 8.31 27.29
CA GLU A 77 4.11 8.44 28.60
C GLU A 77 3.03 8.72 29.65
N GLU A 78 3.04 7.96 30.75
CA GLU A 78 2.10 8.18 31.85
C GLU A 78 2.53 9.39 32.67
N LEU A 79 1.58 10.30 32.90
CA LEU A 79 1.77 11.49 33.72
C LEU A 79 1.32 11.21 35.15
N PRO A 80 2.04 11.74 36.17
CA PRO A 80 1.66 11.56 37.55
C PRO A 80 0.34 12.26 37.90
N GLY A 81 -0.29 11.82 38.99
CA GLY A 81 -1.48 12.49 39.57
C GLY A 81 -2.82 12.09 38.97
N ALA A 82 -2.90 10.96 38.25
CA ALA A 82 -4.17 10.43 37.78
C ALA A 82 -4.99 9.82 38.95
N PRO A 83 -6.30 10.09 39.04
CA PRO A 83 -7.17 9.45 40.04
C PRO A 83 -7.24 7.92 39.87
N PRO A 84 -7.60 7.15 40.92
CA PRO A 84 -7.80 5.71 40.80
C PRO A 84 -8.79 5.36 39.68
N GLY A 85 -8.37 4.48 38.77
CA GLY A 85 -9.16 4.06 37.61
C GLY A 85 -9.05 4.97 36.37
N ILE A 86 -8.22 6.01 36.41
CA ILE A 86 -7.95 6.91 35.29
C ILE A 86 -6.44 6.92 35.01
N ALA A 87 -6.05 6.99 33.74
CA ALA A 87 -4.67 7.21 33.32
C ALA A 87 -4.54 8.57 32.62
N HIS A 88 -3.58 9.39 33.04
CA HIS A 88 -3.18 10.58 32.29
C HIS A 88 -2.03 10.20 31.36
N LEU A 89 -2.22 10.31 30.04
CA LEU A 89 -1.21 9.94 29.06
C LEU A 89 -0.81 11.17 28.23
N LYS A 90 0.49 11.43 28.14
CA LYS A 90 1.06 12.30 27.12
C LYS A 90 1.31 11.47 25.87
N VAL A 91 0.47 11.68 24.85
CA VAL A 91 0.59 11.00 23.56
C VAL A 91 1.38 11.88 22.57
N THR A 92 2.42 11.31 21.97
CA THR A 92 3.28 11.97 20.99
C THR A 92 3.55 11.06 19.80
N ALA A 93 4.03 11.61 18.68
CA ALA A 93 4.46 10.78 17.56
C ALA A 93 5.69 9.94 17.95
N SER A 94 5.67 8.65 17.61
CA SER A 94 6.83 7.76 17.77
C SER A 94 7.78 7.95 16.59
N VAL A 95 8.97 8.51 16.84
CA VAL A 95 10.03 8.65 15.82
C VAL A 95 10.41 7.30 15.23
N ARG A 96 10.44 6.23 16.05
CA ARG A 96 10.75 4.87 15.60
C ARG A 96 9.71 4.37 14.61
N THR A 97 8.42 4.49 14.94
CA THR A 97 7.33 4.04 14.08
C THR A 97 7.32 4.86 12.78
N LEU A 98 7.49 6.18 12.90
CA LEU A 98 7.52 7.10 11.76
C LEU A 98 8.68 6.78 10.81
N PHE A 99 9.87 6.48 11.35
CA PHE A 99 11.03 6.10 10.54
C PHE A 99 10.71 4.91 9.64
N PHE A 100 10.18 3.81 10.19
CA PHE A 100 9.86 2.63 9.39
C PHE A 100 8.74 2.90 8.38
N ALA A 101 7.71 3.65 8.78
CA ALA A 101 6.64 4.04 7.87
C ALA A 101 7.17 4.79 6.63
N VAL A 102 8.02 5.80 6.86
CA VAL A 102 8.63 6.60 5.79
C VAL A 102 9.61 5.78 4.97
N TYR A 103 10.45 4.96 5.61
CA TYR A 103 11.41 4.10 4.93
C TYR A 103 10.72 3.15 3.93
N PHE A 104 9.70 2.43 4.37
CA PHE A 104 9.00 1.48 3.49
C PHE A 104 8.21 2.19 2.40
N ALA A 105 7.60 3.35 2.69
CA ALA A 105 6.94 4.16 1.68
C ALA A 105 7.93 4.61 0.58
N ALA A 106 9.08 5.18 0.98
CA ALA A 106 10.11 5.61 0.04
C ALA A 106 10.65 4.44 -0.77
N ALA A 107 10.94 3.30 -0.13
CA ALA A 107 11.43 2.10 -0.81
C ALA A 107 10.42 1.57 -1.86
N MET A 108 9.12 1.56 -1.55
CA MET A 108 8.08 1.19 -2.52
C MET A 108 8.01 2.17 -3.69
N THR A 109 8.07 3.48 -3.42
CA THR A 109 8.06 4.50 -4.47
C THR A 109 9.25 4.35 -5.41
N SER A 110 10.46 4.17 -4.87
CA SER A 110 11.67 3.92 -5.67
C SER A 110 11.56 2.63 -6.49
N ALA A 111 10.99 1.57 -5.94
CA ALA A 111 10.76 0.33 -6.67
C ALA A 111 9.76 0.51 -7.82
N GLY A 112 8.70 1.31 -7.61
CA GLY A 112 7.73 1.67 -8.64
C GLY A 112 8.39 2.39 -9.82
N TRP A 113 9.21 3.41 -9.54
CA TRP A 113 9.98 4.12 -10.58
C TRP A 113 10.92 3.19 -11.34
N ARG A 114 11.71 2.36 -10.63
CA ARG A 114 12.59 1.39 -11.27
C ARG A 114 11.84 0.45 -12.21
N LEU A 115 10.66 -0.03 -11.81
CA LEU A 115 9.84 -0.92 -12.63
C LEU A 115 9.28 -0.19 -13.86
N PHE A 116 8.89 1.07 -13.71
CA PHE A 116 8.45 1.91 -14.81
C PHE A 116 9.56 2.07 -15.85
N ASP A 117 10.77 2.42 -15.42
CA ASP A 117 11.93 2.61 -16.30
C ASP A 117 12.32 1.31 -17.04
N GLN A 118 12.33 0.18 -16.32
CA GLN A 118 12.60 -1.14 -16.91
C GLN A 118 11.57 -1.53 -17.98
N ARG A 119 10.30 -1.15 -17.79
CA ARG A 119 9.23 -1.46 -18.75
C ARG A 119 9.23 -0.51 -19.93
N GLY A 120 9.55 0.77 -19.72
CA GLY A 120 9.70 1.75 -20.80
C GLY A 120 10.86 1.41 -21.74
N THR A 121 11.99 0.96 -21.19
CA THR A 121 13.16 0.54 -21.99
C THR A 121 12.96 -0.78 -22.74
N ARG A 122 12.10 -1.68 -22.24
CA ARG A 122 11.80 -2.98 -22.86
C ARG A 122 10.84 -2.89 -24.06
N GLN A 123 10.19 -1.75 -24.30
CA GLN A 123 9.37 -1.52 -25.49
C GLN A 123 10.16 -0.97 -26.69
N LEU A 124 11.46 -0.67 -26.50
CA LEU A 124 12.35 -0.15 -27.55
C LEU A 124 13.28 -1.22 -28.15
N LYS A 125 13.06 -2.51 -27.84
CA LYS A 125 13.69 -3.67 -28.47
C LYS A 125 12.62 -4.63 -28.95
#